data_AF-A0A1I4B4D6-F1
#
_entry.id   AF-A0A1I4B4D6-F1
#
_cell.length_a   1.000
_cell.length_b   1.000
_cell.length_c   1.000
_cell.angle_alpha   90.00
_cell.angle_beta   90.00
_cell.angle_gamma   90.00
#
_symmetry.space_group_name_H-M   'P 1'
#
loop_
_entity.id
_entity.type
_entity.pdbx_description
1 polymer ?
#
loop_
_entity_poly.entity_id
_entity_poly.type
_entity_poly.pdbx_seq_one_letter_code
_entity_poly.pdbx_strand_id
1 'polypeptide(L)'
;MRADSGFATPELYELCEKRQNFYVIRLKSNRNLGKIAEQFVSIDDQQDWDKKEVRYASALYQAKSWTHSRRLCIKSTREATELIARHEFIITNSSEKLSAEAVFQTYSKRDTMENYIKEAKMDFISIKPIALVF
;
A
#
# COMPACT_ATOMS: atom_id res chain seq x y z
N MET A 1 -0.30 9.15 -11.07
CA MET A 1 -1.07 9.65 -9.91
C MET A 1 -0.98 8.65 -8.76
N ARG A 2 -0.97 9.14 -7.52
CA ARG A 2 -0.97 8.31 -6.30
C ARG A 2 -2.13 8.76 -5.43
N ALA A 3 -2.88 7.84 -4.84
CA ALA A 3 -3.98 8.19 -3.95
C ALA A 3 -4.24 7.11 -2.88
N ASP A 4 -4.86 7.52 -1.78
CA ASP A 4 -5.27 6.62 -0.70
C ASP A 4 -6.65 6.01 -0.94
N SER A 5 -7.01 5.05 -0.08
CA SER A 5 -8.28 4.32 -0.16
C SER A 5 -9.53 5.19 -0.13
N GLY A 6 -9.47 6.42 0.40
CA GLY A 6 -10.58 7.38 0.33
C GLY A 6 -10.90 7.88 -1.09
N PHE A 7 -9.97 7.72 -2.03
CA PHE A 7 -10.12 8.10 -3.44
C PHE A 7 -10.28 6.88 -4.35
N ALA A 8 -10.37 5.67 -3.79
CA ALA A 8 -10.49 4.41 -4.52
C ALA A 8 -11.89 4.24 -5.15
N THR A 9 -12.17 5.04 -6.18
CA THR A 9 -13.47 5.11 -6.86
C THR A 9 -13.33 4.62 -8.32
N PRO A 10 -14.34 3.91 -8.86
CA PRO A 10 -14.36 3.48 -10.25
C PRO A 10 -14.09 4.64 -11.23
N GLU A 11 -14.73 5.78 -11.00
CA GLU A 11 -14.67 6.97 -11.85
C GLU A 11 -13.25 7.53 -11.94
N LEU A 12 -12.49 7.47 -10.84
CA LEU A 12 -11.11 7.94 -10.83
C LEU A 12 -10.20 7.04 -11.67
N TYR A 13 -10.36 5.71 -11.56
CA TYR A 13 -9.59 4.77 -12.36
C TYR A 13 -9.87 4.95 -13.85
N GLU A 14 -11.15 5.04 -14.21
CA GLU A 14 -11.60 5.22 -15.60
C GLU A 14 -11.12 6.56 -16.18
N LEU A 15 -11.16 7.63 -15.40
CA LEU A 15 -10.64 8.93 -15.81
C LEU A 15 -9.13 8.87 -16.09
N CYS A 16 -8.36 8.19 -15.24
CA CYS A 16 -6.94 7.99 -15.47
C CYS A 16 -6.67 7.17 -16.73
N GLU A 17 -7.40 6.07 -16.90
CA GLU A 17 -7.26 5.15 -18.05
C GLU A 17 -7.60 5.85 -19.37
N LYS A 18 -8.71 6.60 -19.40
CA LYS A 18 -9.12 7.41 -20.57
C LYS A 18 -8.06 8.44 -20.96
N ARG A 19 -7.34 8.99 -19.98
CA ARG A 19 -6.26 9.97 -20.19
C ARG A 19 -4.88 9.32 -20.35
N GLN A 20 -4.80 7.99 -20.37
CA GLN A 20 -3.54 7.23 -20.44
C GLN A 20 -2.56 7.58 -19.30
N ASN A 21 -3.09 8.00 -18.15
CA ASN A 21 -2.30 8.35 -16.98
C ASN A 21 -2.08 7.11 -16.11
N PHE A 22 -0.83 6.89 -15.68
CA PHE A 22 -0.54 5.86 -14.69
C PHE A 22 -1.10 6.20 -13.32
N TYR A 23 -1.60 5.20 -12.59
CA TYR A 23 -2.04 5.37 -11.21
C TYR A 23 -1.55 4.26 -10.28
N VAL A 24 -1.41 4.61 -9.00
CA VAL A 24 -1.04 3.73 -7.89
C VAL A 24 -1.92 4.10 -6.71
N ILE A 25 -2.99 3.34 -6.46
CA ILE A 25 -4.03 3.72 -5.50
C ILE A 25 -4.20 2.62 -4.45
N ARG A 26 -4.03 2.98 -3.17
CA ARG A 26 -4.21 2.02 -2.06
C ARG A 26 -5.67 1.63 -1.94
N LEU A 27 -5.94 0.34 -1.72
CA LEU A 27 -7.27 -0.14 -1.35
C LEU A 27 -7.39 -0.35 0.16
N LYS A 28 -8.59 -0.13 0.68
CA LYS A 28 -8.96 -0.56 2.03
C LYS A 28 -9.09 -2.09 2.02
N SER A 29 -8.47 -2.75 3.00
CA SER A 29 -8.59 -4.20 3.16
C SER A 29 -10.05 -4.61 3.36
N ASN A 30 -10.42 -5.75 2.79
CA ASN A 30 -11.72 -6.37 2.97
C ASN A 30 -11.60 -7.90 2.82
N ARG A 31 -12.66 -8.63 3.18
CA ARG A 31 -12.65 -10.11 3.18
C ARG A 31 -12.30 -10.73 1.82
N ASN A 32 -12.71 -10.12 0.70
CA ASN A 32 -12.42 -10.66 -0.63
C ASN A 32 -10.95 -10.46 -1.00
N LEU A 33 -10.40 -9.27 -0.73
CA LEU A 33 -8.99 -9.00 -0.95
C LEU A 33 -8.09 -9.87 -0.06
N GLY A 34 -8.49 -10.09 1.20
CA GLY A 34 -7.80 -11.01 2.11
C GLY A 34 -7.74 -12.42 1.54
N LYS A 35 -8.88 -12.97 1.08
CA LYS A 35 -8.91 -14.30 0.44
C LYS A 35 -7.98 -14.42 -0.76
N ILE A 36 -7.85 -13.36 -1.56
CA ILE A 36 -6.93 -13.34 -2.71
C ILE A 36 -5.48 -13.33 -2.19
N ALA A 37 -5.16 -12.53 -1.18
CA ALA A 37 -3.82 -12.44 -0.62
C ALA A 37 -3.32 -13.77 -0.02
N GLU A 38 -4.20 -14.49 0.69
CA GLU A 38 -3.87 -15.78 1.31
C GLU A 38 -3.49 -16.85 0.28
N GLN A 39 -3.92 -16.74 -0.98
CA GLN A 39 -3.48 -17.65 -2.05
C GLN A 39 -1.98 -17.51 -2.35
N PHE A 40 -1.37 -16.39 -1.95
CA PHE A 40 0.05 -16.09 -2.15
C PHE A 40 0.88 -16.23 -0.87
N VAL A 41 0.27 -16.70 0.22
CA VAL A 41 0.97 -17.03 1.47
C VAL A 41 1.05 -18.54 1.59
N SER A 42 2.24 -19.10 1.39
CA SER A 42 2.56 -20.48 1.72
C SER A 42 3.14 -20.57 3.13
N ILE A 43 2.61 -21.45 3.96
CA ILE A 43 3.26 -21.86 5.21
C ILE A 43 3.89 -23.21 4.92
N ASP A 44 5.20 -23.31 5.01
CA ASP A 44 5.92 -24.58 4.92
C ASP A 44 6.39 -25.05 6.31
N ASP A 45 6.77 -26.33 6.41
CA ASP A 45 7.24 -26.92 7.67
C ASP A 45 8.63 -26.40 8.10
N GLN A 46 9.34 -25.68 7.23
CA GLN A 46 10.65 -25.07 7.49
C GLN A 46 10.55 -23.58 7.83
N GLN A 47 9.33 -23.07 7.97
CA GLN A 47 9.08 -21.66 8.10
C GLN A 47 9.73 -21.11 9.39
N ASP A 48 10.67 -20.20 9.22
CA ASP A 48 11.34 -19.54 10.33
C ASP A 48 10.38 -18.53 10.98
N TRP A 49 9.73 -18.92 12.07
CA TRP A 49 8.74 -18.10 12.78
C TRP A 49 9.35 -16.93 13.53
N ASP A 50 10.66 -16.95 13.80
CA ASP A 50 11.34 -15.92 14.58
C ASP A 50 11.77 -14.72 13.71
N LYS A 51 11.52 -14.79 12.40
CA LYS A 51 11.85 -13.72 11.45
C LYS A 51 10.63 -13.12 10.80
N LYS A 52 10.72 -11.80 10.62
CA LYS A 52 9.81 -11.05 9.76
C LYS A 52 9.94 -11.55 8.33
N GLU A 53 8.80 -11.78 7.70
CA GLU A 53 8.71 -12.14 6.30
C GLU A 53 7.85 -11.12 5.54
N VAL A 54 8.33 -10.71 4.37
CA VAL A 54 7.60 -9.84 3.44
C VAL A 54 7.54 -10.50 2.08
N ARG A 55 6.33 -10.72 1.57
CA ARG A 55 6.07 -11.26 0.24
C ARG A 55 5.29 -10.27 -0.60
N TYR A 56 5.63 -10.19 -1.87
CA TYR A 56 4.94 -9.37 -2.86
C TYR A 56 4.35 -10.25 -3.95
N ALA A 57 3.10 -9.96 -4.33
CA ALA A 57 2.40 -10.66 -5.40
C ALA A 57 1.58 -9.68 -6.23
N SER A 58 1.15 -10.11 -7.41
CA SER A 58 0.10 -9.42 -8.16
C SER A 58 -0.88 -10.36 -8.79
N ALA A 59 -2.13 -9.90 -8.92
CA ALA A 59 -3.23 -10.61 -9.55
C ALA A 59 -4.12 -9.63 -10.33
N LEU A 60 -4.98 -10.14 -11.19
CA LEU A 60 -6.09 -9.36 -11.72
C LEU A 60 -7.25 -9.37 -10.73
N TYR A 61 -7.85 -8.21 -10.51
CA TYR A 61 -8.98 -8.04 -9.61
C TYR A 61 -10.03 -7.12 -10.23
N GLN A 62 -11.30 -7.51 -10.11
CA GLN A 62 -12.44 -6.71 -10.52
C GLN A 62 -13.45 -6.65 -9.40
N ALA A 63 -13.66 -5.45 -8.84
CA ALA A 63 -14.80 -5.23 -7.96
C ALA A 63 -16.10 -5.22 -8.78
N LYS A 64 -17.23 -5.55 -8.16
CA LYS A 64 -18.54 -5.60 -8.83
C LYS A 64 -18.94 -4.28 -9.51
N SER A 65 -18.52 -3.15 -8.95
CA SER A 65 -18.82 -1.82 -9.49
C SER A 65 -17.88 -1.39 -10.61
N TRP A 66 -16.90 -2.22 -10.99
CA TRP A 66 -15.91 -1.87 -12.01
C TRP A 66 -16.27 -2.46 -13.35
N THR A 67 -16.05 -1.67 -14.39
CA THR A 67 -16.24 -2.02 -15.80
C THR A 67 -15.29 -3.11 -16.29
N HIS A 68 -14.05 -3.14 -15.80
CA HIS A 68 -13.06 -4.16 -16.12
C HIS A 68 -12.11 -4.50 -14.96
N SER A 69 -11.41 -5.62 -15.08
CA SER A 69 -10.37 -6.02 -14.15
C SER A 69 -9.14 -5.11 -14.22
N ARG A 70 -8.54 -4.83 -13.06
CA ARG A 70 -7.32 -4.05 -12.91
C ARG A 70 -6.27 -4.86 -12.18
N ARG A 71 -5.01 -4.45 -12.29
CA ARG A 71 -3.91 -5.12 -11.60
C ARG A 71 -3.94 -4.74 -10.12
N LEU A 72 -4.02 -5.76 -9.28
CA LEU A 72 -3.91 -5.69 -7.83
C LEU A 72 -2.49 -6.12 -7.42
N CYS A 73 -1.75 -5.24 -6.77
CA CYS A 73 -0.50 -5.53 -6.11
C CYS A 73 -0.77 -5.78 -4.62
N ILE A 74 -0.16 -6.83 -4.09
CA ILE A 74 -0.37 -7.33 -2.74
C ILE A 74 0.98 -7.36 -2.03
N LYS A 75 1.02 -6.86 -0.80
CA LYS A 75 2.15 -7.01 0.11
C LYS A 75 1.65 -7.73 1.35
N SER A 76 2.19 -8.91 1.60
CA SER A 76 1.92 -9.71 2.79
C SER A 76 3.10 -9.59 3.73
N THR A 77 2.88 -9.11 4.94
CA THR A 77 3.92 -8.98 5.99
C THR A 77 3.52 -9.81 7.18
N ARG A 78 4.35 -10.77 7.55
CA ARG A 78 4.22 -11.54 8.78
C ARG A 78 5.35 -11.09 9.71
N GLU A 79 5.00 -10.51 10.86
CA GLU A 79 6.01 -10.14 11.85
C GLU A 79 6.55 -11.39 12.55
N ALA A 80 7.73 -11.28 13.16
CA ALA A 80 8.30 -12.36 13.95
C ALA A 80 7.30 -12.81 15.03
N THR A 81 7.17 -14.11 15.24
CA THR A 81 6.23 -14.78 16.15
C THR A 81 4.74 -14.65 15.81
N GLU A 82 4.36 -13.88 14.77
CA GLU A 82 2.97 -13.81 14.32
C GLU A 82 2.64 -14.98 13.38
N LEU A 83 1.48 -15.62 13.61
CA LEU A 83 0.99 -16.69 12.73
C LEU A 83 0.34 -16.17 11.44
N ILE A 84 -0.26 -14.99 11.51
CA ILE A 84 -1.12 -14.44 10.46
C ILE A 84 -0.41 -13.29 9.78
N ALA A 85 -0.37 -13.31 8.45
CA ALA A 85 0.17 -12.21 7.66
C ALA A 85 -0.82 -11.03 7.61
N ARG A 86 -0.28 -9.82 7.69
CA ARG A 86 -1.00 -8.58 7.41
C ARG A 86 -0.87 -8.26 5.92
N HIS A 87 -1.99 -7.90 5.29
CA HIS A 87 -2.01 -7.64 3.85
C HIS A 87 -2.30 -6.18 3.54
N GLU A 88 -1.50 -5.63 2.63
CA GLU A 88 -1.69 -4.32 2.03
C GLU A 88 -1.97 -4.48 0.53
N PHE A 89 -2.78 -3.57 0.00
CA PHE A 89 -3.34 -3.69 -1.35
C PHE A 89 -3.21 -2.38 -2.12
N ILE A 90 -2.73 -2.46 -3.36
CA ILE A 90 -2.64 -1.34 -4.29
C ILE A 90 -3.22 -1.75 -5.63
N ILE A 91 -4.01 -0.87 -6.24
CA ILE A 91 -4.51 -0.99 -7.60
C ILE A 91 -3.71 -0.09 -8.53
N THR A 92 -3.36 -0.62 -9.69
CA THR A 92 -2.58 0.08 -10.71
C THR A 92 -2.94 -0.37 -12.13
N ASN A 93 -2.70 0.50 -13.11
CA ASN A 93 -2.69 0.16 -14.54
C ASN A 93 -1.27 -0.05 -15.09
N SER A 94 -0.24 -0.10 -14.23
CA SER A 94 1.13 -0.40 -14.66
C SER A 94 1.28 -1.86 -15.09
N SER A 95 2.05 -2.09 -16.16
CA SER A 95 2.36 -3.42 -16.72
C SER A 95 2.92 -4.38 -15.67
N GLU A 96 2.62 -5.68 -15.81
CA GLU A 96 3.17 -6.76 -14.99
C GLU A 96 4.70 -6.84 -14.97
N LYS A 97 5.37 -6.26 -15.99
CA LYS A 97 6.83 -6.11 -16.01
C LYS A 97 7.36 -5.28 -14.83
N LEU A 98 6.56 -4.37 -14.29
CA LEU A 98 6.88 -3.63 -13.06
C LEU A 98 6.52 -4.51 -11.86
N SER A 99 7.49 -4.86 -11.01
CA SER A 99 7.24 -5.72 -9.84
C SER A 99 6.25 -5.08 -8.86
N ALA A 100 5.48 -5.90 -8.15
CA ALA A 100 4.58 -5.41 -7.11
C ALA A 100 5.33 -4.63 -6.02
N GLU A 101 6.54 -5.07 -5.67
CA GLU A 101 7.44 -4.33 -4.76
C GLU A 101 7.73 -2.91 -5.27
N ALA A 102 8.10 -2.75 -6.55
CA ALA A 102 8.36 -1.43 -7.12
C ALA A 102 7.12 -0.53 -7.13
N VAL A 103 5.93 -1.11 -7.27
CA VAL A 103 4.65 -0.39 -7.13
C VAL A 103 4.47 0.11 -5.69
N PHE A 104 4.71 -0.74 -4.68
CA PHE A 104 4.68 -0.33 -3.26
C PHE A 104 5.72 0.75 -2.95
N GLN A 105 6.94 0.63 -3.46
CA GLN A 105 7.98 1.66 -3.30
C GLN A 105 7.54 2.99 -3.94
N THR A 106 6.88 2.95 -5.11
CA THR A 106 6.37 4.16 -5.78
C THR A 106 5.30 4.87 -4.93
N TYR A 107 4.46 4.09 -4.25
CA TYR A 107 3.48 4.60 -3.30
C TYR A 107 4.15 5.21 -2.06
N SER A 108 5.08 4.48 -1.42
CA SER A 108 5.78 4.91 -0.18
C SER A 108 6.67 6.15 -0.33
N LYS A 109 7.07 6.55 -1.54
CA LYS A 109 7.83 7.79 -1.80
C LYS A 109 7.13 9.08 -1.34
N ARG A 110 5.88 9.06 -0.87
CA ARG A 110 5.25 10.22 -0.18
C ARG A 110 5.23 10.08 1.36
N ASP A 111 5.28 8.87 1.91
CA ASP A 111 5.38 8.68 3.37
C ASP A 111 6.64 9.34 3.92
N THR A 112 7.76 9.32 3.18
CA THR A 112 8.99 10.04 3.55
C THR A 112 8.80 11.55 3.60
N MET A 113 8.03 12.13 2.66
CA MET A 113 7.80 13.58 2.60
C MET A 113 6.74 14.03 3.61
N GLU A 114 5.72 13.21 3.88
CA GLU A 114 4.75 13.47 4.94
C GLU A 114 5.34 13.26 6.33
N ASN A 115 6.23 12.29 6.52
CA ASN A 115 7.03 12.15 7.74
C ASN A 115 7.96 13.35 7.90
N TYR A 116 8.62 13.82 6.85
CA TYR A 116 9.43 15.05 6.90
C TYR A 116 8.59 16.27 7.31
N ILE A 117 7.36 16.40 6.81
CA ILE A 117 6.43 17.48 7.23
C ILE A 117 5.95 17.28 8.68
N LYS A 118 5.70 16.05 9.11
CA LYS A 118 5.28 15.74 10.49
C LYS A 118 6.43 15.98 11.47
N GLU A 119 7.64 15.54 11.15
CA GLU A 119 8.89 15.81 11.88
C GLU A 119 9.13 17.31 11.96
N ALA A 120 9.10 18.03 10.83
CA ALA A 120 9.24 19.50 10.84
C ALA A 120 8.16 20.22 11.68
N LYS A 121 6.93 19.68 11.74
CA LYS A 121 5.88 20.20 12.63
C LYS A 121 6.12 19.87 14.09
N MET A 122 6.67 18.70 14.41
CA MET A 122 7.04 18.33 15.78
C MET A 122 8.25 19.11 16.29
N ASP A 123 9.26 19.33 15.44
CA ASP A 123 10.43 20.16 15.75
C ASP A 123 10.04 21.60 16.03
N PHE A 124 9.07 22.16 15.27
CA PHE A 124 8.54 23.51 15.52
C PHE A 124 7.79 23.61 16.86
N ILE A 125 7.15 22.53 17.34
CA ILE A 125 6.46 22.50 18.64
C ILE A 125 7.45 22.42 19.81
N SER A 126 8.63 21.80 19.61
CA SER A 126 9.71 21.75 20.60
C SER A 126 10.48 23.06 20.76
N ILE A 127 10.30 24.03 19.87
CA ILE A 127 10.90 25.37 19.97
C ILE A 127 9.82 26.37 20.40
N LYS A 128 9.34 26.25 21.65
CA LYS A 128 8.77 27.42 22.34
C LYS A 128 9.87 28.07 23.17
N PRO A 129 10.07 29.39 23.05
CA PRO A 129 11.16 30.08 23.72
C PRO A 129 10.97 30.01 25.24
N ILE A 130 12.08 29.73 25.93
CA ILE A 130 12.26 30.09 27.34
C ILE A 130 11.89 31.59 27.43
N ALA A 131 10.72 31.87 28.00
CA ALA A 131 10.35 33.22 28.35
C ALA A 131 11.38 33.71 29.37
N LEU A 132 12.14 34.75 29.01
CA LEU A 132 12.81 35.59 29.99
C LEU A 132 11.76 36.04 31.01
N VAL A 133 11.95 35.64 32.27
CA VAL A 133 11.36 36.30 33.42
C VAL A 133 12.39 37.33 33.87
N PHE A 134 11.89 38.56 34.06
CA PHE A 134 12.55 39.83 34.40
C PHE A 134 13.79 39.76 35.29
#